data_AF-A0A817MH72-F1
#
_entry.id   AF-A0A817MH72-F1
#
_cell.length_a   1.000
_cell.length_b   1.000
_cell.length_c   1.000
_cell.angle_alpha   90.00
_cell.angle_beta   90.00
_cell.angle_gamma   90.00
#
_symmetry.space_group_name_H-M   'P 1'
#
loop_
_entity.id
_entity.type
_entity.pdbx_description
1 polymer ?
#
loop_
_entity_poly.entity_id
_entity_poly.type
_entity_poly.pdbx_seq_one_letter_code
_entity_poly.pdbx_strand_id
1 'polypeptide(L)'
;MDTSSKKNINQRYLFGITDEPKQLLEPISGYVHEPLLSLEEACEPLLNIIPNLPAHIWIAKENSKNPSDGLTQDESAAIRLYTMEWDSSTNKECGSLYAHLNRTLKEIDRTKLRPWFRYLKLFLTALAKLPIAPPQTVWRGLHLNLSEDHPPGKKITWWAFSSCTTSLSVLESDLYLGKVGTRTLFSIEAINGRTIRSHSHFTIEDEILLLPGTYLEVKSQLNPAPDLYIIHLQQKIPPHALLEPPFEGAQLFSLSEIDQAMPKNNTSQQNNDKSRSWYKNNKLLFGIGAIVAAIIIAVVLGATLGTQIRRQKKTSSTTTSASTYFLITSVLYDEEKYFLSLLLIATEIPSTHTSTTTATLSFYGGSPPDPISIENAFYAFERNLFDLNSQRNGEGVGG
;
A
#
# COMPACT_ATOMS: atom_id res chain seq x y z
N MET A 1 15.90 -31.57 -23.61
CA MET A 1 14.64 -30.81 -23.56
C MET A 1 13.58 -31.77 -23.09
N ASP A 2 13.10 -31.61 -21.87
CA ASP A 2 12.00 -32.40 -21.32
C ASP A 2 10.84 -31.44 -21.01
N THR A 3 9.67 -31.72 -21.58
CA THR A 3 8.47 -30.89 -21.49
C THR A 3 7.47 -31.42 -20.45
N SER A 4 7.86 -32.41 -19.64
CA SER A 4 7.00 -33.13 -18.70
C SER A 4 7.07 -32.64 -17.24
N SER A 5 7.02 -31.33 -16.99
CA SER A 5 6.77 -30.79 -15.64
C SER A 5 6.27 -29.34 -15.64
N LYS A 6 5.12 -29.06 -16.25
CA LYS A 6 4.31 -27.90 -15.83
C LYS A 6 3.55 -28.27 -14.56
N LYS A 7 4.27 -28.29 -13.43
CA LYS A 7 3.65 -28.27 -12.11
C LYS A 7 2.82 -26.99 -11.99
N ASN A 8 1.71 -27.06 -11.27
CA ASN A 8 1.06 -25.84 -10.79
C ASN A 8 2.08 -25.12 -9.89
N ILE A 9 2.31 -23.83 -10.13
CA ILE A 9 3.23 -23.00 -9.35
C ILE A 9 2.43 -21.78 -8.90
N ASN A 10 2.51 -21.47 -7.60
CA ASN A 10 1.79 -20.36 -7.01
C ASN A 10 2.42 -19.03 -7.48
N GLN A 11 1.73 -18.39 -8.41
CA GLN A 11 2.17 -17.20 -9.12
C GLN A 11 2.24 -15.98 -8.20
N ARG A 12 1.56 -15.98 -7.05
CA ARG A 12 1.59 -14.88 -6.07
C ARG A 12 2.94 -14.73 -5.38
N TYR A 13 3.70 -15.82 -5.27
CA TYR A 13 5.08 -15.78 -4.79
C TYR A 13 6.05 -15.39 -5.91
N LEU A 14 5.77 -15.75 -7.17
CA LEU A 14 6.66 -15.50 -8.31
C LEU A 14 6.57 -14.11 -8.95
N PHE A 15 5.38 -13.51 -9.05
CA PHE A 15 5.21 -12.24 -9.75
C PHE A 15 5.34 -11.06 -8.78
N GLY A 16 6.14 -10.07 -9.13
CA GLY A 16 6.26 -8.82 -8.36
C GLY A 16 7.53 -8.03 -8.67
N ILE A 17 8.68 -8.58 -8.30
CA ILE A 17 9.88 -7.79 -8.01
C ILE A 17 10.76 -7.48 -9.24
N THR A 18 10.67 -8.27 -10.31
CA THR A 18 11.55 -8.17 -11.50
C THR A 18 11.47 -6.84 -12.26
N ASP A 19 10.32 -6.16 -12.16
CA ASP A 19 10.02 -4.91 -12.85
C ASP A 19 9.55 -3.85 -11.84
N GLU A 20 10.13 -3.85 -10.64
CA GLU A 20 10.01 -2.70 -9.73
C GLU A 20 10.69 -1.46 -10.36
N PRO A 21 10.06 -0.28 -10.31
CA PRO A 21 10.60 0.93 -10.91
C PRO A 21 11.94 1.30 -10.27
N LYS A 22 12.94 1.58 -11.11
CA LYS A 22 14.29 1.98 -10.66
C LYS A 22 14.34 3.37 -10.01
N GLN A 23 13.24 4.12 -10.09
CA GLN A 23 13.04 5.42 -9.45
C GLN A 23 11.97 5.31 -8.36
N LEU A 24 12.06 6.18 -7.35
CA LEU A 24 10.95 6.38 -6.41
C LEU A 24 9.76 6.98 -7.18
N LEU A 25 8.56 6.46 -6.93
CA LEU A 25 7.31 6.97 -7.50
C LEU A 25 6.57 7.83 -6.49
N GLU A 26 5.59 8.59 -6.99
CA GLU A 26 4.62 9.29 -6.14
C GLU A 26 3.84 8.29 -5.24
N PRO A 27 3.47 8.70 -4.02
CA PRO A 27 2.67 7.88 -3.09
C PRO A 27 1.37 7.35 -3.71
N ILE A 28 0.90 6.23 -3.17
CA ILE A 28 -0.41 5.66 -3.48
C ILE A 28 -1.45 6.40 -2.62
N SER A 29 -2.14 7.37 -3.23
CA SER A 29 -3.07 8.30 -2.58
C SER A 29 -4.33 8.55 -3.41
N GLY A 30 -5.30 9.26 -2.84
CA GLY A 30 -6.54 9.71 -3.49
C GLY A 30 -7.64 8.65 -3.54
N TYR A 31 -7.30 7.36 -3.53
CA TYR A 31 -8.27 6.26 -3.40
C TYR A 31 -9.09 6.35 -2.10
N VAL A 32 -8.57 7.03 -1.07
CA VAL A 32 -9.22 7.23 0.23
C VAL A 32 -10.52 8.04 0.14
N HIS A 33 -10.68 8.84 -0.93
CA HIS A 33 -11.86 9.66 -1.17
C HIS A 33 -13.04 8.90 -1.79
N GLU A 34 -12.82 7.67 -2.28
CA GLU A 34 -13.91 6.80 -2.70
C GLU A 34 -14.77 6.39 -1.48
N PRO A 35 -16.09 6.23 -1.64
CA PRO A 35 -16.92 5.62 -0.61
C PRO A 35 -16.50 4.16 -0.37
N LEU A 36 -16.80 3.64 0.81
CA LEU A 36 -16.73 2.19 1.06
C LEU A 36 -17.96 1.54 0.42
N LEU A 37 -17.73 0.59 -0.49
CA LEU A 37 -18.74 -0.01 -1.38
C LEU A 37 -18.78 -1.53 -1.21
N SER A 38 -19.81 -2.18 -1.76
CA SER A 38 -19.81 -3.65 -1.93
C SER A 38 -18.70 -4.10 -2.88
N LEU A 39 -18.33 -5.39 -2.86
CA LEU A 39 -17.26 -5.90 -3.73
C LEU A 39 -17.61 -5.76 -5.22
N GLU A 40 -18.88 -5.93 -5.60
CA GLU A 40 -19.38 -5.77 -6.97
C GLU A 40 -19.19 -4.32 -7.46
N GLU A 41 -19.65 -3.34 -6.69
CA GLU A 41 -19.54 -1.90 -7.01
C GLU A 41 -18.07 -1.42 -6.98
N ALA A 42 -17.26 -1.99 -6.09
CA ALA A 42 -15.84 -1.70 -5.98
C ALA A 42 -15.04 -2.25 -7.16
N CYS A 43 -15.47 -3.37 -7.74
CA CYS A 43 -14.88 -3.98 -8.94
C CYS A 43 -15.52 -3.52 -10.26
N GLU A 44 -16.63 -2.76 -10.26
CA GLU A 44 -17.31 -2.28 -11.48
C GLU A 44 -16.34 -1.67 -12.53
N PRO A 45 -15.39 -0.77 -12.18
CA PRO A 45 -14.48 -0.19 -13.18
C PRO A 45 -13.46 -1.18 -13.76
N LEU A 46 -13.29 -2.34 -13.11
CA LEU A 46 -12.32 -3.37 -13.48
C LEU A 46 -12.90 -4.44 -14.43
N LEU A 47 -14.23 -4.48 -14.61
CA LEU A 47 -14.91 -5.50 -15.42
C LEU A 47 -14.45 -5.53 -16.89
N ASN A 48 -14.04 -4.38 -17.44
CA ASN A 48 -13.50 -4.26 -18.80
C ASN A 48 -11.98 -4.40 -18.88
N ILE A 49 -11.29 -4.47 -17.73
CA ILE A 49 -9.83 -4.60 -17.62
C ILE A 49 -9.46 -6.08 -17.39
N ILE A 50 -10.27 -6.80 -16.60
CA ILE A 50 -9.92 -8.11 -16.06
C ILE A 50 -10.95 -9.16 -16.53
N PRO A 51 -10.56 -10.14 -17.37
CA PRO A 51 -11.49 -11.11 -17.93
C PRO A 51 -12.06 -12.04 -16.85
N ASN A 52 -13.30 -12.49 -17.00
CA ASN A 52 -13.98 -13.40 -16.06
C ASN A 52 -14.09 -12.91 -14.60
N LEU A 53 -13.84 -11.63 -14.33
CA LEU A 53 -13.91 -11.07 -12.97
C LEU A 53 -15.27 -11.28 -12.26
N PRO A 54 -16.46 -11.18 -12.90
CA PRO A 54 -17.75 -11.42 -12.24
C PRO A 54 -17.87 -12.79 -11.54
N ALA A 55 -17.36 -13.85 -12.17
CA ALA A 55 -17.41 -15.20 -11.58
C ALA A 55 -16.53 -15.28 -10.32
N HIS A 56 -15.34 -14.67 -10.37
CA HIS A 56 -14.42 -14.67 -9.24
C HIS A 56 -14.91 -13.79 -8.09
N ILE A 57 -15.57 -12.66 -8.36
CA ILE A 57 -16.29 -11.86 -7.34
C ILE A 57 -17.31 -12.72 -6.60
N TRP A 58 -18.17 -13.43 -7.35
CA TRP A 58 -19.20 -14.29 -6.76
C TRP A 58 -18.61 -15.40 -5.89
N ILE A 59 -17.58 -16.11 -6.39
CA ILE A 59 -16.86 -17.15 -5.63
C ILE A 59 -16.22 -16.55 -4.36
N ALA A 60 -15.62 -15.37 -4.44
CA ALA A 60 -14.98 -14.72 -3.30
C ALA A 60 -15.99 -14.32 -2.21
N LYS A 61 -17.16 -13.80 -2.58
CA LYS A 61 -18.23 -13.46 -1.63
C LYS A 61 -18.85 -14.67 -0.97
N GLU A 62 -19.17 -15.71 -1.75
CA GLU A 62 -19.79 -16.93 -1.23
C GLU A 62 -18.89 -17.64 -0.21
N ASN A 63 -17.58 -17.65 -0.46
CA ASN A 63 -16.57 -18.22 0.46
C ASN A 63 -16.10 -17.26 1.57
N SER A 64 -16.77 -16.12 1.76
CA SER A 64 -16.45 -15.12 2.80
C SER A 64 -17.64 -14.77 3.71
N LYS A 65 -18.64 -15.65 3.77
CA LYS A 65 -19.79 -15.53 4.68
C LYS A 65 -19.34 -15.67 6.14
N ASN A 66 -19.88 -14.81 7.01
CA ASN A 66 -19.58 -14.78 8.46
C ASN A 66 -18.07 -14.71 8.78
N PRO A 67 -17.34 -13.70 8.28
CA PRO A 67 -15.89 -13.61 8.48
C PRO A 67 -15.52 -13.29 9.93
N SER A 68 -14.28 -13.64 10.28
CA SER A 68 -13.62 -13.31 11.53
C SER A 68 -13.11 -11.86 11.55
N ASP A 69 -12.39 -11.50 12.63
CA ASP A 69 -11.54 -10.31 12.70
C ASP A 69 -12.24 -8.95 12.51
N GLY A 70 -13.57 -8.92 12.68
CA GLY A 70 -14.39 -7.70 12.59
C GLY A 70 -14.57 -7.17 11.17
N LEU A 71 -14.25 -7.96 10.14
CA LEU A 71 -14.47 -7.60 8.74
C LEU A 71 -15.94 -7.74 8.34
N THR A 72 -16.36 -6.99 7.32
CA THR A 72 -17.60 -7.30 6.59
C THR A 72 -17.38 -8.45 5.59
N GLN A 73 -18.47 -9.02 5.07
CA GLN A 73 -18.38 -10.02 4.00
C GLN A 73 -17.62 -9.48 2.79
N ASP A 74 -17.90 -8.25 2.35
CA ASP A 74 -17.23 -7.62 1.21
C ASP A 74 -15.74 -7.32 1.48
N GLU A 75 -15.38 -6.94 2.71
CA GLU A 75 -13.99 -6.73 3.11
C GLU A 75 -13.18 -8.03 3.11
N SER A 76 -13.73 -9.10 3.69
CA SER A 76 -13.11 -10.44 3.64
C SER A 76 -13.06 -10.97 2.21
N ALA A 77 -14.12 -10.74 1.41
CA ALA A 77 -14.17 -11.17 0.02
C ALA A 77 -13.20 -10.39 -0.88
N ALA A 78 -12.93 -9.12 -0.60
CA ALA A 78 -11.89 -8.37 -1.29
C ALA A 78 -10.51 -8.99 -1.09
N ILE A 79 -10.17 -9.39 0.15
CA ILE A 79 -8.94 -10.13 0.45
C ILE A 79 -8.94 -11.49 -0.26
N ARG A 80 -10.03 -12.27 -0.15
CA ARG A 80 -10.14 -13.57 -0.82
C ARG A 80 -9.91 -13.44 -2.32
N LEU A 81 -10.59 -12.49 -2.98
CA LEU A 81 -10.45 -12.21 -4.41
C LEU A 81 -9.02 -11.81 -4.81
N TYR A 82 -8.33 -11.02 -3.98
CA TYR A 82 -6.91 -10.69 -4.19
C TYR A 82 -6.03 -11.95 -4.17
N THR A 83 -6.32 -12.89 -3.27
CA THR A 83 -5.53 -14.12 -3.11
C THR A 83 -5.90 -15.27 -4.07
N MET A 84 -6.97 -15.12 -4.86
CA MET A 84 -7.40 -16.16 -5.80
C MET A 84 -6.45 -16.29 -6.99
N GLU A 85 -5.97 -17.51 -7.24
CA GLU A 85 -5.34 -17.88 -8.50
C GLU A 85 -6.39 -18.30 -9.53
N TRP A 86 -6.18 -17.92 -10.78
CA TRP A 86 -7.07 -18.22 -11.89
C TRP A 86 -6.34 -19.12 -12.87
N ASP A 87 -7.06 -20.05 -13.50
CA ASP A 87 -6.45 -21.17 -14.23
C ASP A 87 -5.45 -20.71 -15.31
N SER A 88 -4.19 -21.09 -15.10
CA SER A 88 -3.06 -20.83 -16.01
C SER A 88 -2.91 -21.88 -17.12
N SER A 89 -3.89 -22.77 -17.32
CA SER A 89 -3.90 -23.77 -18.39
C SER A 89 -3.73 -23.16 -19.78
N THR A 90 -4.20 -21.92 -19.98
CA THR A 90 -3.85 -21.11 -21.15
C THR A 90 -2.54 -20.37 -20.90
N ASN A 91 -1.54 -20.58 -21.76
CA ASN A 91 -0.21 -19.93 -21.65
C ASN A 91 -0.21 -18.44 -22.04
N LYS A 92 -1.27 -17.71 -21.68
CA LYS A 92 -1.39 -16.27 -21.88
C LYS A 92 -1.51 -15.59 -20.53
N GLU A 93 -0.64 -14.61 -20.33
CA GLU A 93 -0.64 -13.53 -19.34
C GLU A 93 -1.59 -13.70 -18.14
N CYS A 94 -0.99 -13.92 -16.96
CA CYS A 94 -1.69 -14.14 -15.68
C CYS A 94 -2.94 -13.26 -15.52
N GLY A 95 -4.12 -13.89 -15.66
CA GLY A 95 -5.39 -13.20 -15.74
C GLY A 95 -5.85 -12.56 -14.43
N SER A 96 -5.30 -12.98 -13.30
CA SER A 96 -5.85 -12.71 -11.97
C SER A 96 -5.85 -11.24 -11.58
N LEU A 97 -6.79 -10.89 -10.69
CA LEU A 97 -6.87 -9.55 -10.10
C LEU A 97 -5.56 -9.18 -9.39
N TYR A 98 -4.96 -10.14 -8.68
CA TYR A 98 -3.61 -10.05 -8.11
C TYR A 98 -2.59 -9.46 -9.10
N ALA A 99 -2.46 -10.12 -10.26
CA ALA A 99 -1.41 -9.81 -11.22
C ALA A 99 -1.66 -8.46 -11.92
N HIS A 100 -2.91 -8.14 -12.22
CA HIS A 100 -3.31 -6.86 -12.80
C HIS A 100 -3.09 -5.69 -11.83
N LEU A 101 -3.45 -5.86 -10.55
CA LEU A 101 -3.25 -4.83 -9.53
C LEU A 101 -1.77 -4.60 -9.26
N ASN A 102 -1.00 -5.66 -8.99
CA ASN A 102 0.42 -5.56 -8.71
C ASN A 102 1.24 -5.05 -9.92
N ARG A 103 0.79 -5.30 -11.15
CA ARG A 103 1.37 -4.64 -12.34
C ARG A 103 1.08 -3.14 -12.35
N THR A 104 -0.16 -2.74 -12.10
CA THR A 104 -0.57 -1.32 -12.14
C THR A 104 0.03 -0.51 -10.99
N LEU A 105 0.26 -1.10 -9.82
CA LEU A 105 0.94 -0.44 -8.69
C LEU A 105 2.40 -0.05 -8.99
N LYS A 106 3.06 -0.75 -9.91
CA LYS A 106 4.43 -0.46 -10.36
C LYS A 106 4.52 0.55 -11.51
N GLU A 107 3.38 0.95 -12.08
CA GLU A 107 3.34 1.93 -13.16
C GLU A 107 3.77 3.32 -12.68
N ILE A 108 4.67 3.94 -13.45
CA ILE A 108 5.14 5.32 -13.23
C ILE A 108 3.98 6.30 -13.37
N ASP A 109 3.11 6.07 -14.36
CA ASP A 109 1.89 6.84 -14.54
C ASP A 109 0.82 6.44 -13.51
N ARG A 110 0.78 7.19 -12.41
CA ARG A 110 -0.22 7.01 -11.34
C ARG A 110 -1.66 7.19 -11.79
N THR A 111 -1.93 7.81 -12.95
CA THR A 111 -3.32 7.92 -13.44
C THR A 111 -3.91 6.56 -13.81
N LYS A 112 -3.08 5.58 -14.18
CA LYS A 112 -3.47 4.19 -14.42
C LYS A 112 -4.07 3.49 -13.19
N LEU A 113 -3.80 3.96 -11.98
CA LEU A 113 -4.40 3.41 -10.75
C LEU A 113 -5.86 3.86 -10.55
N ARG A 114 -6.37 4.88 -11.25
CA ARG A 114 -7.73 5.42 -11.00
C ARG A 114 -8.85 4.37 -11.07
N PRO A 115 -8.91 3.44 -12.06
CA PRO A 115 -9.93 2.38 -12.08
C PRO A 115 -9.92 1.48 -10.84
N TRP A 116 -8.76 1.38 -10.16
CA TRP A 116 -8.58 0.57 -8.97
C TRP A 116 -8.99 1.26 -7.68
N PHE A 117 -9.29 2.56 -7.68
CA PHE A 117 -9.46 3.32 -6.43
C PHE A 117 -10.58 2.77 -5.54
N ARG A 118 -11.73 2.40 -6.10
CA ARG A 118 -12.83 1.79 -5.33
C ARG A 118 -12.46 0.44 -4.72
N TYR A 119 -11.81 -0.42 -5.50
CA TYR A 119 -11.32 -1.71 -5.00
C TYR A 119 -10.22 -1.54 -3.95
N LEU A 120 -9.26 -0.64 -4.17
CA LEU A 120 -8.22 -0.29 -3.20
C LEU A 120 -8.82 0.26 -1.91
N LYS A 121 -9.87 1.09 -1.99
CA LYS A 121 -10.59 1.59 -0.81
C LYS A 121 -11.14 0.44 0.04
N LEU A 122 -11.85 -0.50 -0.58
CA LEU A 122 -12.40 -1.67 0.11
C LEU A 122 -11.30 -2.58 0.67
N PHE A 123 -10.34 -2.96 -0.18
CA PHE A 123 -9.27 -3.91 0.16
C PHE A 123 -8.31 -3.38 1.22
N LEU A 124 -7.86 -2.13 1.12
CA LEU A 124 -6.99 -1.53 2.13
C LEU A 124 -7.74 -1.22 3.44
N THR A 125 -9.05 -0.90 3.37
CA THR A 125 -9.88 -0.80 4.60
C THR A 125 -9.91 -2.15 5.33
N ALA A 126 -10.12 -3.26 4.61
CA ALA A 126 -10.06 -4.60 5.18
C ALA A 126 -8.70 -4.91 5.82
N LEU A 127 -7.60 -4.68 5.10
CA LEU A 127 -6.25 -4.91 5.61
C LEU A 127 -5.86 -4.00 6.78
N ALA A 128 -6.39 -2.77 6.84
CA ALA A 128 -6.13 -1.85 7.95
C ALA A 128 -6.91 -2.20 9.23
N LYS A 129 -8.00 -2.96 9.12
CA LYS A 129 -8.73 -3.54 10.27
C LYS A 129 -8.04 -4.79 10.84
N LEU A 130 -7.38 -5.57 10.00
CA LEU A 130 -6.64 -6.75 10.45
C LEU A 130 -5.48 -6.38 11.38
N PRO A 131 -5.20 -7.20 12.41
CA PRO A 131 -4.04 -7.00 13.28
C PRO A 131 -2.73 -6.86 12.49
N ILE A 132 -1.89 -5.92 12.93
CA ILE A 132 -0.51 -5.83 12.44
C ILE A 132 0.23 -7.04 13.01
N ALA A 133 0.85 -7.84 12.14
CA ALA A 133 1.68 -8.96 12.57
C ALA A 133 2.87 -8.43 13.41
N PRO A 134 3.27 -9.13 14.49
CA PRO A 134 4.42 -8.69 15.28
C PRO A 134 5.70 -8.69 14.41
N PRO A 135 6.69 -7.83 14.73
CA PRO A 135 7.90 -7.72 13.93
C PRO A 135 8.65 -9.05 13.89
N GLN A 136 8.91 -9.56 12.68
CA GLN A 136 9.41 -10.92 12.47
C GLN A 136 10.07 -11.10 11.10
N THR A 137 10.85 -12.15 10.93
CA THR A 137 11.37 -12.55 9.63
C THR A 137 10.30 -13.27 8.82
N VAL A 138 9.99 -12.75 7.63
CA VAL A 138 9.14 -13.40 6.62
C VAL A 138 9.94 -13.72 5.36
N TRP A 139 9.46 -14.67 4.58
CA TRP A 139 10.18 -15.27 3.47
C TRP A 139 9.41 -15.16 2.16
N ARG A 140 10.12 -14.90 1.06
CA ARG A 140 9.56 -14.87 -0.30
C ARG A 140 10.53 -15.47 -1.30
N GLY A 141 10.07 -16.47 -2.06
CA GLY A 141 10.85 -17.17 -3.07
C GLY A 141 10.51 -16.75 -4.50
N LEU A 142 11.51 -16.67 -5.39
CA LEU A 142 11.39 -16.38 -6.82
C LEU A 142 12.27 -17.32 -7.66
N HIS A 143 11.79 -17.74 -8.84
CA HIS A 143 12.56 -18.54 -9.80
C HIS A 143 13.43 -17.71 -10.76
N LEU A 144 14.27 -16.83 -10.22
CA LEU A 144 15.33 -16.13 -10.96
C LEU A 144 16.44 -15.62 -10.03
N ASN A 145 17.54 -15.10 -10.59
CA ASN A 145 18.56 -14.38 -9.81
C ASN A 145 18.26 -12.88 -9.76
N LEU A 146 18.27 -12.29 -8.56
CA LEU A 146 18.14 -10.84 -8.33
C LEU A 146 19.32 -10.22 -7.58
N SER A 147 20.44 -10.93 -7.41
CA SER A 147 21.61 -10.47 -6.65
C SER A 147 22.17 -9.14 -7.17
N GLU A 148 22.26 -8.97 -8.48
CA GLU A 148 22.80 -7.74 -9.09
C GLU A 148 21.91 -6.52 -8.88
N ASP A 149 20.58 -6.72 -8.81
CA ASP A 149 19.62 -5.64 -8.55
C ASP A 149 19.54 -5.24 -7.07
N HIS A 150 20.14 -6.00 -6.16
CA HIS A 150 19.99 -5.81 -4.71
C HIS A 150 21.33 -5.68 -3.96
N PRO A 151 22.34 -4.90 -4.40
CA PRO A 151 23.60 -4.79 -3.68
C PRO A 151 23.41 -4.31 -2.22
N PRO A 152 24.20 -4.81 -1.25
CA PRO A 152 24.12 -4.40 0.15
C PRO A 152 24.19 -2.87 0.32
N GLY A 153 23.39 -2.34 1.26
CA GLY A 153 23.22 -0.91 1.49
C GLY A 153 22.24 -0.20 0.54
N LYS A 154 21.81 -0.85 -0.56
CA LYS A 154 20.78 -0.29 -1.46
C LYS A 154 19.45 -0.18 -0.72
N LYS A 155 18.78 0.96 -0.87
CA LYS A 155 17.40 1.17 -0.42
C LYS A 155 16.46 1.01 -1.62
N ILE A 156 15.38 0.25 -1.43
CA ILE A 156 14.40 -0.09 -2.46
C ILE A 156 12.99 0.14 -1.93
N THR A 157 12.02 0.22 -2.83
CA THR A 157 10.59 0.22 -2.50
C THR A 157 9.94 -0.88 -3.32
N TRP A 158 9.15 -1.74 -2.67
CA TRP A 158 8.25 -2.66 -3.36
C TRP A 158 6.89 -1.98 -3.48
N TRP A 159 6.55 -1.57 -4.70
CA TRP A 159 5.30 -0.85 -4.96
C TRP A 159 4.11 -1.80 -5.10
N ALA A 160 4.35 -3.04 -5.51
CA ALA A 160 3.35 -4.10 -5.42
C ALA A 160 3.12 -4.56 -3.97
N PHE A 161 1.93 -5.08 -3.68
CA PHE A 161 1.71 -5.92 -2.50
C PHE A 161 2.57 -7.19 -2.62
N SER A 162 3.21 -7.64 -1.55
CA SER A 162 4.10 -8.80 -1.58
C SER A 162 3.64 -9.90 -0.62
N SER A 163 3.13 -11.00 -1.16
CA SER A 163 2.85 -12.23 -0.41
C SER A 163 4.15 -12.86 0.10
N CYS A 164 4.22 -13.10 1.40
CA CYS A 164 5.32 -13.76 2.09
C CYS A 164 4.75 -14.83 3.02
N THR A 165 5.58 -15.78 3.45
CA THR A 165 5.22 -16.78 4.45
C THR A 165 6.17 -16.70 5.65
N THR A 166 5.69 -17.06 6.84
CA THR A 166 6.55 -17.29 8.01
C THR A 166 7.23 -18.66 7.96
N SER A 167 6.71 -19.59 7.15
CA SER A 167 7.13 -20.98 7.11
C SER A 167 8.07 -21.29 5.96
N LEU A 168 9.34 -21.58 6.29
CA LEU A 168 10.34 -22.01 5.29
C LEU A 168 9.98 -23.34 4.61
N SER A 169 9.24 -24.24 5.28
CA SER A 169 8.87 -25.55 4.70
C SER A 169 7.90 -25.41 3.53
N VAL A 170 7.07 -24.36 3.50
CA VAL A 170 6.20 -24.03 2.35
C VAL A 170 7.07 -23.78 1.11
N LEU A 171 8.20 -23.08 1.27
CA LEU A 171 9.09 -22.74 0.15
C LEU A 171 9.89 -23.94 -0.39
N GLU A 172 10.06 -25.02 0.38
CA GLU A 172 10.74 -26.23 -0.11
C GLU A 172 9.99 -26.93 -1.26
N SER A 173 8.69 -26.68 -1.39
CA SER A 173 7.87 -27.23 -2.47
C SER A 173 8.12 -26.49 -3.79
N ASP A 174 8.17 -27.26 -4.88
CA ASP A 174 8.30 -26.72 -6.25
C ASP A 174 7.12 -25.84 -6.68
N LEU A 175 6.01 -25.85 -5.91
CA LEU A 175 4.91 -24.89 -6.04
C LEU A 175 5.32 -23.44 -5.70
N TYR A 176 6.45 -23.22 -5.02
CA TYR A 176 6.86 -21.91 -4.53
C TYR A 176 8.29 -21.54 -4.94
N LEU A 177 9.30 -22.25 -4.42
CA LEU A 177 10.72 -22.00 -4.70
C LEU A 177 11.47 -23.27 -5.12
N GLY A 178 11.08 -24.42 -4.57
CA GLY A 178 11.70 -25.70 -4.88
C GLY A 178 13.19 -25.78 -4.56
N LYS A 179 13.82 -26.86 -5.03
CA LYS A 179 15.23 -27.19 -4.73
C LYS A 179 16.17 -27.10 -5.93
N VAL A 180 15.66 -26.75 -7.12
CA VAL A 180 16.37 -26.82 -8.40
C VAL A 180 16.18 -25.54 -9.21
N GLY A 181 17.21 -25.15 -9.97
CA GLY A 181 17.17 -24.00 -10.88
C GLY A 181 17.51 -22.67 -10.22
N THR A 182 17.74 -21.65 -11.05
CA THR A 182 18.10 -20.28 -10.65
C THR A 182 16.98 -19.65 -9.85
N ARG A 183 17.27 -19.32 -8.59
CA ARG A 183 16.23 -18.90 -7.64
C ARG A 183 16.75 -17.98 -6.55
N THR A 184 15.90 -17.03 -6.15
CA THR A 184 16.18 -16.05 -5.10
C THR A 184 15.25 -16.29 -3.91
N LEU A 185 15.82 -16.33 -2.71
CA LEU A 185 15.09 -16.33 -1.44
C LEU A 185 15.31 -15.00 -0.73
N PHE A 186 14.26 -14.20 -0.59
CA PHE A 186 14.27 -13.06 0.30
C PHE A 186 14.03 -13.50 1.74
N SER A 187 14.92 -13.09 2.63
CA SER A 187 14.73 -13.06 4.07
C SER A 187 14.42 -11.62 4.46
N ILE A 188 13.28 -11.35 5.10
CA ILE A 188 12.77 -9.98 5.28
C ILE A 188 12.45 -9.76 6.75
N GLU A 189 13.20 -8.91 7.45
CA GLU A 189 12.76 -8.37 8.74
C GLU A 189 11.58 -7.41 8.48
N ALA A 190 10.35 -7.92 8.62
CA ALA A 190 9.11 -7.18 8.35
C ALA A 190 8.54 -6.61 9.65
N ILE A 191 7.99 -5.39 9.54
CA ILE A 191 7.53 -4.57 10.67
C ILE A 191 6.01 -4.35 10.68
N ASN A 192 5.36 -4.37 9.51
CA ASN A 192 3.93 -4.06 9.39
C ASN A 192 3.11 -5.03 8.53
N GLY A 193 3.56 -6.28 8.40
CA GLY A 193 2.84 -7.31 7.66
C GLY A 193 1.41 -7.52 8.16
N ARG A 194 0.53 -8.02 7.29
CA ARG A 194 -0.84 -8.45 7.65
C ARG A 194 -1.00 -9.94 7.48
N THR A 195 -1.36 -10.64 8.57
CA THR A 195 -1.76 -12.04 8.50
C THR A 195 -3.12 -12.12 7.83
N ILE A 196 -3.19 -12.68 6.62
CA ILE A 196 -4.44 -12.79 5.86
C ILE A 196 -5.00 -14.22 5.82
N ARG A 197 -4.40 -15.16 6.55
CA ARG A 197 -4.74 -16.59 6.55
C ARG A 197 -6.25 -16.89 6.64
N SER A 198 -6.98 -16.23 7.54
CA SER A 198 -8.44 -16.42 7.72
C SER A 198 -9.28 -16.01 6.51
N HIS A 199 -8.77 -15.09 5.68
CA HIS A 199 -9.49 -14.47 4.56
C HIS A 199 -8.89 -14.85 3.19
N SER A 200 -7.71 -15.47 3.16
CA SER A 200 -7.05 -15.95 1.94
C SER A 200 -7.80 -17.14 1.32
N HIS A 201 -7.69 -17.25 0.00
CA HIS A 201 -8.08 -18.44 -0.75
C HIS A 201 -7.26 -19.66 -0.32
N PHE A 202 -6.00 -19.46 0.09
CA PHE A 202 -5.08 -20.51 0.53
C PHE A 202 -4.83 -20.41 2.04
N THR A 203 -5.55 -21.22 2.82
CA THR A 203 -5.54 -21.18 4.30
C THR A 203 -4.35 -21.88 4.96
N ILE A 204 -3.49 -22.53 4.16
CA ILE A 204 -2.35 -23.34 4.64
C ILE A 204 -0.99 -22.63 4.56
N GLU A 205 -0.91 -21.44 3.95
CA GLU A 205 0.37 -20.81 3.59
C GLU A 205 0.99 -19.95 4.71
N ASP A 206 0.27 -19.75 5.83
CA ASP A 206 0.60 -18.77 6.88
C ASP A 206 0.99 -17.40 6.28
N GLU A 207 0.15 -16.95 5.34
CA GLU A 207 0.44 -15.81 4.47
C GLU A 207 0.46 -14.48 5.24
N ILE A 208 1.63 -13.83 5.20
CA ILE A 208 1.86 -12.45 5.61
C ILE A 208 1.93 -11.59 4.34
N LEU A 209 0.97 -10.69 4.19
CA LEU A 209 0.95 -9.73 3.09
C LEU A 209 1.67 -8.44 3.52
N LEU A 210 2.72 -8.07 2.78
CA LEU A 210 3.34 -6.75 2.88
C LEU A 210 2.56 -5.75 2.00
N LEU A 211 2.29 -4.57 2.56
CA LEU A 211 1.52 -3.50 1.90
C LEU A 211 2.32 -2.84 0.76
N PRO A 212 1.65 -2.24 -0.25
CA PRO A 212 2.33 -1.59 -1.35
C PRO A 212 3.04 -0.31 -0.87
N GLY A 213 4.17 0.02 -1.50
CA GLY A 213 5.06 1.07 -1.01
C GLY A 213 5.91 0.62 0.18
N THR A 214 6.17 -0.68 0.33
CA THR A 214 7.02 -1.21 1.40
C THR A 214 8.47 -0.81 1.17
N TYR A 215 9.02 0.01 2.08
CA TYR A 215 10.38 0.54 2.00
C TYR A 215 11.38 -0.38 2.71
N LEU A 216 12.47 -0.74 2.02
CA LEU A 216 13.39 -1.80 2.42
C LEU A 216 14.85 -1.36 2.22
N GLU A 217 15.74 -1.85 3.07
CA GLU A 217 17.20 -1.74 2.93
C GLU A 217 17.79 -3.13 2.75
N VAL A 218 18.63 -3.34 1.73
CA VAL A 218 19.39 -4.59 1.61
C VAL A 218 20.50 -4.61 2.65
N LYS A 219 20.47 -5.59 3.55
CA LYS A 219 21.47 -5.75 4.61
C LYS A 219 22.66 -6.59 4.16
N SER A 220 22.40 -7.71 3.50
CA SER A 220 23.44 -8.64 3.04
C SER A 220 22.91 -9.57 1.95
N GLN A 221 23.83 -10.30 1.30
CA GLN A 221 23.53 -11.39 0.39
C GLN A 221 24.37 -12.62 0.77
N LEU A 222 23.87 -13.80 0.39
CA LEU A 222 24.58 -15.06 0.52
C LEU A 222 24.23 -15.97 -0.67
N ASN A 223 25.21 -16.63 -1.26
CA ASN A 223 25.01 -17.68 -2.26
C ASN A 223 25.55 -19.00 -1.68
N PRO A 224 24.72 -19.76 -0.95
CA PRO A 224 25.19 -20.93 -0.19
C PRO A 224 25.25 -22.22 -1.02
N ALA A 225 24.64 -22.24 -2.21
CA ALA A 225 24.59 -23.39 -3.10
C ALA A 225 24.39 -22.91 -4.55
N PRO A 226 24.86 -23.65 -5.57
CA PRO A 226 24.63 -23.31 -6.97
C PRO A 226 23.17 -22.93 -7.24
N ASP A 227 23.01 -21.85 -8.01
CA ASP A 227 21.72 -21.31 -8.42
C ASP A 227 20.79 -20.79 -7.30
N LEU A 228 21.22 -20.77 -6.03
CA LEU A 228 20.45 -20.23 -4.90
C LEU A 228 21.04 -18.92 -4.37
N TYR A 229 20.27 -17.84 -4.46
CA TYR A 229 20.65 -16.50 -4.00
C TYR A 229 19.78 -16.09 -2.82
N ILE A 230 20.36 -15.95 -1.63
CA ILE A 230 19.65 -15.44 -0.44
C ILE A 230 19.95 -13.94 -0.31
N ILE A 231 18.90 -13.14 -0.20
CA ILE A 231 18.99 -11.67 -0.05
C ILE A 231 18.30 -11.30 1.27
N HIS A 232 19.06 -10.70 2.19
CA HIS A 232 18.54 -10.24 3.47
C HIS A 232 18.12 -8.77 3.34
N LEU A 233 16.84 -8.51 3.60
CA LEU A 233 16.20 -7.20 3.59
C LEU A 233 15.72 -6.84 4.98
N GLN A 234 15.83 -5.57 5.33
CA GLN A 234 15.23 -5.01 6.54
C GLN A 234 14.21 -3.95 6.14
N GLN A 235 12.96 -4.12 6.57
CA GLN A 235 11.93 -3.11 6.35
C GLN A 235 12.23 -1.86 7.18
N LYS A 236 11.94 -0.70 6.59
CA LYS A 236 12.19 0.62 7.17
C LYS A 236 10.92 1.45 7.12
N ILE A 237 10.70 2.29 8.12
CA ILE A 237 9.70 3.35 8.02
C ILE A 237 10.22 4.39 7.02
N PRO A 238 9.48 4.70 5.94
CA PRO A 238 9.91 5.69 4.95
C PRO A 238 9.86 7.12 5.53
N PRO A 239 10.68 8.07 5.03
CA PRO A 239 10.65 9.47 5.50
C PRO A 239 9.32 10.19 5.29
N HIS A 240 8.52 9.72 4.34
CA HIS A 240 7.18 10.20 4.00
C HIS A 240 6.26 9.01 3.75
N ALA A 241 4.95 9.16 3.96
CA ALA A 241 3.99 8.11 3.69
C ALA A 241 3.95 7.77 2.19
N LEU A 242 4.31 6.53 1.84
CA LEU A 242 4.25 6.01 0.46
C LEU A 242 2.88 5.40 0.12
N LEU A 243 2.06 5.16 1.14
CA LEU A 243 0.68 4.70 1.06
C LEU A 243 -0.17 5.55 2.01
N GLU A 244 -1.21 6.20 1.48
CA GLU A 244 -2.17 6.96 2.28
C GLU A 244 -3.04 6.00 3.13
N PRO A 245 -3.34 6.30 4.40
CA PRO A 245 -4.23 5.44 5.21
C PRO A 245 -5.69 5.45 4.70
N PRO A 246 -6.38 4.30 4.63
CA PRO A 246 -7.70 4.19 4.00
C PRO A 246 -8.83 4.95 4.72
N PHE A 247 -8.65 5.27 6.00
CA PHE A 247 -9.57 6.06 6.83
C PHE A 247 -8.81 6.74 7.99
N GLU A 248 -9.41 7.75 8.62
CA GLU A 248 -8.79 8.46 9.75
C GLU A 248 -8.57 7.51 10.94
N GLY A 249 -7.35 7.50 11.48
CA GLY A 249 -6.95 6.59 12.57
C GLY A 249 -6.52 5.18 12.13
N ALA A 250 -6.58 4.84 10.83
CA ALA A 250 -6.06 3.57 10.33
C ALA A 250 -4.54 3.43 10.58
N GLN A 251 -4.14 2.43 11.36
CA GLN A 251 -2.73 2.17 11.67
C GLN A 251 -2.09 1.27 10.60
N LEU A 252 -1.28 1.85 9.72
CA LEU A 252 -0.52 1.08 8.73
C LEU A 252 0.83 0.56 9.27
N PHE A 253 1.31 1.06 10.42
CA PHE A 253 2.54 0.65 11.11
C PHE A 253 2.27 0.49 12.61
N SER A 254 3.08 -0.32 13.32
CA SER A 254 2.96 -0.43 14.78
C SER A 254 3.44 0.84 15.49
N LEU A 255 2.68 1.29 16.49
CA LEU A 255 3.04 2.44 17.32
C LEU A 255 4.41 2.26 18.00
N SER A 256 4.72 1.03 18.44
CA SER A 256 5.98 0.70 19.13
C SER A 256 7.23 0.91 18.25
N GLU A 257 7.06 0.95 16.93
CA GLU A 257 8.14 1.10 15.96
C GLU A 257 8.25 2.52 15.43
N ILE A 258 7.13 3.23 15.32
CA ILE A 258 7.11 4.68 15.11
C ILE A 258 7.90 5.35 16.25
N ASP A 259 7.70 4.93 17.50
CA ASP A 259 8.41 5.43 18.69
C ASP A 259 9.91 5.07 18.75
N GLN A 260 10.36 4.10 17.93
CA GLN A 260 11.77 3.69 17.81
C GLN A 260 12.46 4.32 16.59
N ALA A 261 11.74 4.51 15.48
CA ALA A 261 12.23 5.11 14.26
C ALA A 261 12.26 6.65 14.31
N MET A 262 11.35 7.26 15.08
CA MET A 262 11.33 8.70 15.30
C MET A 262 12.31 9.06 16.44
N PRO A 263 13.30 9.94 16.22
CA PRO A 263 14.14 10.43 17.31
C PRO A 263 13.27 11.17 18.33
N LYS A 264 13.43 10.83 19.62
CA LYS A 264 12.69 11.42 20.76
C LYS A 264 13.09 12.88 21.03
N ASN A 265 12.74 13.76 20.09
CA ASN A 265 12.77 15.20 20.29
C ASN A 265 11.53 15.62 21.07
N ASN A 266 11.71 15.98 22.35
CA ASN A 266 10.67 16.45 23.29
C ASN A 266 10.01 17.81 22.89
N THR A 267 10.05 18.19 21.62
CA THR A 267 9.46 19.41 21.04
C THR A 267 8.24 19.15 20.17
N SER A 268 7.91 17.89 19.84
CA SER A 268 6.78 17.54 18.96
C SER A 268 5.41 18.00 19.50
N GLN A 269 5.16 17.84 20.81
CA GLN A 269 3.91 18.24 21.44
C GLN A 269 3.77 19.78 21.49
N GLN A 270 4.85 20.48 21.84
CA GLN A 270 4.85 21.95 21.91
C GLN A 270 4.79 22.62 20.53
N ASN A 271 5.36 21.99 19.49
CA ASN A 271 5.29 22.48 18.12
C ASN A 271 3.92 22.22 17.46
N ASN A 272 3.24 21.12 17.80
CA ASN A 272 1.89 20.86 17.30
C ASN A 272 0.87 21.87 17.86
N ASP A 273 0.95 22.23 19.14
CA ASP A 273 0.07 23.27 19.70
C ASP A 273 0.42 24.67 19.19
N LYS A 274 1.71 25.00 19.04
CA LYS A 274 2.12 26.27 18.39
C LYS A 274 1.68 26.34 16.93
N SER A 275 1.78 25.26 16.16
CA SER A 275 1.33 25.22 14.76
C SER A 275 -0.20 25.34 14.66
N ARG A 276 -0.96 24.59 15.49
CA ARG A 276 -2.42 24.71 15.56
C ARG A 276 -2.88 26.10 16.02
N SER A 277 -2.17 26.73 16.96
CA SER A 277 -2.44 28.10 17.40
C SER A 277 -2.09 29.12 16.31
N TRP A 278 -0.97 28.96 15.62
CA TRP A 278 -0.54 29.82 14.51
C TRP A 278 -1.53 29.75 13.33
N TYR A 279 -1.97 28.55 12.94
CA TYR A 279 -3.00 28.39 11.91
C TYR A 279 -4.36 28.97 12.33
N LYS A 280 -4.76 28.86 13.60
CA LYS A 280 -5.99 29.48 14.11
C LYS A 280 -5.91 31.01 14.10
N ASN A 281 -4.80 31.60 14.57
CA ASN A 281 -4.63 33.05 14.62
C ASN A 281 -4.42 33.68 13.24
N ASN A 282 -3.71 33.00 12.32
CA ASN A 282 -3.40 33.54 10.99
C ASN A 282 -4.43 33.20 9.91
N LYS A 283 -5.47 32.40 10.20
CA LYS A 283 -6.60 32.16 9.29
C LYS A 283 -7.25 33.47 8.83
N LEU A 284 -7.31 34.47 9.71
CA LEU A 284 -7.81 35.81 9.40
C LEU A 284 -6.89 36.55 8.42
N LEU A 285 -5.57 36.49 8.63
CA LEU A 285 -4.56 37.10 7.76
C LEU A 285 -4.55 36.51 6.35
N PHE A 286 -4.68 35.19 6.21
CA PHE A 286 -4.83 34.55 4.89
C PHE A 286 -6.15 34.93 4.20
N GLY A 287 -7.25 35.06 4.95
CA GLY A 287 -8.52 35.57 4.42
C GLY A 287 -8.40 37.00 3.89
N ILE A 288 -7.79 37.90 4.66
CA ILE A 288 -7.54 39.29 4.26
C ILE A 288 -6.62 39.35 3.03
N GLY A 289 -5.54 38.57 3.01
CA GLY A 289 -4.61 38.50 1.87
C GLY A 289 -5.29 38.04 0.58
N ALA A 290 -6.18 37.05 0.65
CA ALA A 290 -6.96 36.59 -0.50
C ALA A 290 -7.94 37.67 -1.01
N ILE A 291 -8.58 38.43 -0.10
CA ILE A 291 -9.46 39.54 -0.46
C ILE A 291 -8.68 40.67 -1.15
N VAL A 292 -7.52 41.06 -0.61
CA VAL A 292 -6.65 42.08 -1.21
C VAL A 292 -6.17 41.65 -2.59
N ALA A 293 -5.75 40.38 -2.76
CA ALA A 293 -5.37 39.84 -4.05
C ALA A 293 -6.54 39.86 -5.06
N ALA A 294 -7.75 39.49 -4.64
CA ALA A 294 -8.94 39.56 -5.49
C ALA A 294 -9.29 41.00 -5.92
N ILE A 295 -9.14 41.98 -5.02
CA ILE A 295 -9.34 43.41 -5.33
C ILE A 295 -8.29 43.88 -6.36
N ILE A 296 -7.01 43.55 -6.18
CA ILE A 296 -5.95 43.90 -7.13
C ILE A 296 -6.23 43.30 -8.51
N ILE A 297 -6.62 42.02 -8.57
CA ILE A 297 -6.99 41.33 -9.81
C ILE A 297 -8.19 42.01 -10.47
N ALA A 298 -9.23 42.38 -9.71
CA ALA A 298 -10.42 43.07 -10.22
C ALA A 298 -10.08 44.46 -10.78
N VAL A 299 -9.19 45.23 -10.14
CA VAL A 299 -8.72 46.54 -10.63
C VAL A 299 -7.92 46.38 -11.93
N VAL A 300 -7.02 45.41 -12.01
CA VAL A 300 -6.23 45.13 -13.22
C VAL A 300 -7.14 44.68 -14.38
N LEU A 301 -8.10 43.79 -14.13
CA LEU A 301 -9.08 43.36 -15.14
C LEU A 301 -10.00 44.52 -15.57
N GLY A 302 -10.44 45.36 -14.63
CA GLY A 302 -11.23 46.56 -14.95
C GLY A 302 -10.49 47.54 -15.85
N ALA A 303 -9.19 47.74 -15.62
CA ALA A 303 -8.34 48.60 -16.44
C ALA A 303 -8.10 48.03 -17.85
N THR A 304 -7.88 46.71 -18.00
CA THR A 304 -7.67 46.08 -19.31
C THR A 304 -8.96 45.99 -20.13
N LEU A 305 -10.10 45.65 -19.50
CA LEU A 305 -11.40 45.65 -20.17
C LEU A 305 -11.85 47.08 -20.53
N GLY A 306 -11.66 48.05 -19.63
CA GLY A 306 -11.97 49.46 -19.88
C GLY A 306 -11.18 50.05 -21.07
N THR A 307 -9.91 49.68 -21.21
CA THR A 307 -9.08 50.10 -22.36
C THR A 307 -9.46 49.41 -23.67
N GLN A 308 -9.90 48.14 -23.63
CA GLN A 308 -10.46 47.44 -24.80
C GLN A 308 -11.80 48.04 -25.27
N ILE A 309 -12.73 48.32 -24.35
CA ILE A 309 -14.03 48.94 -24.69
C ILE A 309 -13.82 50.36 -25.24
N ARG A 310 -12.86 51.13 -24.68
CA ARG A 310 -12.50 52.46 -25.19
C ARG A 310 -11.82 52.42 -26.57
N ARG A 311 -11.15 51.30 -26.92
CA ARG A 311 -10.67 51.05 -28.29
C ARG A 311 -11.82 50.76 -29.25
N GLN A 312 -12.76 49.87 -28.89
CA GLN A 312 -13.90 49.53 -29.77
C GLN A 312 -14.84 50.72 -30.03
N LYS A 313 -15.10 51.57 -29.02
CA LYS A 313 -15.89 52.81 -29.23
C LYS A 313 -15.22 53.86 -30.14
N LYS A 314 -13.94 53.68 -30.52
CA LYS A 314 -13.24 54.57 -31.45
C LYS A 314 -13.32 54.10 -32.92
N THR A 315 -13.99 52.97 -33.18
CA THR A 315 -14.05 52.32 -34.52
C THR A 315 -15.48 52.06 -35.03
N SER A 316 -16.53 52.48 -34.33
CA SER A 316 -17.92 52.25 -34.76
C SER A 316 -18.82 53.45 -34.46
N SER A 317 -18.92 54.35 -35.43
CA SER A 317 -19.93 55.42 -35.49
C SER A 317 -21.17 54.96 -36.26
N THR A 318 -22.05 54.18 -35.63
CA THR A 318 -23.45 54.03 -36.10
C THR A 318 -24.40 53.50 -35.00
N THR A 319 -25.36 54.37 -34.67
CA THR A 319 -26.77 54.16 -34.26
C THR A 319 -27.23 52.91 -33.46
N THR A 320 -28.08 53.21 -32.46
CA THR A 320 -29.28 52.46 -31.97
C THR A 320 -29.21 51.70 -30.63
N SER A 321 -29.75 52.37 -29.60
CA SER A 321 -30.72 51.90 -28.57
C SER A 321 -30.43 50.73 -27.59
N ALA A 322 -30.91 50.96 -26.36
CA ALA A 322 -31.44 50.02 -25.37
C ALA A 322 -30.50 49.18 -24.47
N SER A 323 -30.28 49.75 -23.28
CA SER A 323 -30.73 49.18 -21.98
C SER A 323 -30.02 47.99 -21.31
N THR A 324 -29.95 48.13 -19.97
CA THR A 324 -29.70 47.14 -18.90
C THR A 324 -28.26 47.08 -18.37
N TYR A 325 -28.13 46.80 -17.07
CA TYR A 325 -26.91 46.74 -16.24
C TYR A 325 -26.32 48.08 -15.76
N PHE A 326 -27.11 48.76 -14.93
CA PHE A 326 -26.62 49.62 -13.83
C PHE A 326 -26.91 48.90 -12.50
N LEU A 327 -26.27 49.33 -11.39
CA LEU A 327 -26.10 48.63 -10.08
C LEU A 327 -25.00 47.53 -10.13
N ILE A 328 -23.96 47.50 -9.28
CA ILE A 328 -23.61 48.27 -8.06
C ILE A 328 -22.15 48.74 -8.12
N THR A 329 -21.91 50.05 -7.90
CA THR A 329 -20.61 50.60 -7.46
C THR A 329 -20.82 51.85 -6.60
N SER A 330 -21.13 51.64 -5.32
CA SER A 330 -21.06 52.68 -4.29
C SER A 330 -20.74 52.06 -2.94
N VAL A 331 -19.75 52.65 -2.26
CA VAL A 331 -19.13 52.34 -0.95
C VAL A 331 -17.64 51.94 -1.09
N LEU A 332 -16.82 52.98 -1.13
CA LEU A 332 -15.43 53.03 -0.67
C LEU A 332 -15.26 54.36 0.10
N TYR A 333 -14.29 54.40 1.03
CA TYR A 333 -14.08 55.30 2.20
C TYR A 333 -14.67 54.69 3.49
N ASP A 334 -13.88 54.38 4.53
CA ASP A 334 -12.86 55.24 5.15
C ASP A 334 -11.75 54.49 5.96
N GLU A 335 -10.80 55.26 6.50
CA GLU A 335 -9.81 54.99 7.58
C GLU A 335 -8.58 54.07 7.33
N GLU A 336 -7.40 54.70 7.23
CA GLU A 336 -6.08 54.14 7.57
C GLU A 336 -5.78 54.34 9.07
N LYS A 337 -5.19 53.35 9.78
CA LYS A 337 -4.23 53.63 10.88
C LYS A 337 -3.48 52.43 11.47
N TYR A 338 -2.26 52.75 11.92
CA TYR A 338 -1.31 52.03 12.79
C TYR A 338 -0.35 50.98 12.19
N PHE A 339 0.93 51.24 12.44
CA PHE A 339 2.11 50.43 12.10
C PHE A 339 3.14 50.62 13.24
N LEU A 340 4.00 49.61 13.49
CA LEU A 340 5.20 49.59 14.36
C LEU A 340 5.10 49.67 15.92
N SER A 341 5.61 48.61 16.57
CA SER A 341 6.45 48.67 17.79
C SER A 341 7.43 47.48 17.85
N LEU A 342 8.67 47.70 18.34
CA LEU A 342 9.73 46.69 18.62
C LEU A 342 9.56 46.03 20.01
N LEU A 343 10.20 44.87 20.27
CA LEU A 343 11.41 44.75 21.14
C LEU A 343 11.98 43.30 21.27
N LEU A 344 13.29 43.19 21.54
CA LEU A 344 14.03 41.98 21.95
C LEU A 344 13.83 41.65 23.45
N ILE A 345 14.19 40.42 23.87
CA ILE A 345 14.90 40.12 25.13
C ILE A 345 15.61 38.74 25.02
N ALA A 346 16.63 38.51 25.84
CA ALA A 346 17.66 37.47 25.66
C ALA A 346 17.61 36.27 26.64
N THR A 347 18.39 35.25 26.26
CA THR A 347 18.98 34.09 26.98
C THR A 347 18.85 33.94 28.50
N GLU A 348 18.69 32.68 28.94
CA GLU A 348 19.36 32.16 30.15
C GLU A 348 19.61 30.63 30.05
N ILE A 349 20.72 30.15 30.63
CA ILE A 349 21.11 28.73 30.75
C ILE A 349 21.69 28.51 32.16
N PRO A 350 21.34 27.41 32.84
CA PRO A 350 22.22 26.80 33.83
C PRO A 350 22.55 25.32 33.51
N SER A 351 23.79 24.93 33.80
CA SER A 351 24.32 23.57 33.72
C SER A 351 24.23 22.83 35.07
N THR A 352 24.33 21.50 35.08
CA THR A 352 25.36 20.69 35.81
C THR A 352 25.05 19.17 35.86
N HIS A 353 26.10 18.34 35.71
CA HIS A 353 26.48 17.06 36.38
C HIS A 353 25.40 16.08 37.00
N THR A 354 25.55 14.74 37.09
CA THR A 354 26.75 13.84 37.13
C THR A 354 26.41 12.32 36.95
N SER A 355 27.37 11.53 36.42
CA SER A 355 27.77 10.12 36.72
C SER A 355 26.83 8.87 36.74
N THR A 356 27.13 7.96 35.79
CA THR A 356 27.57 6.53 35.94
C THR A 356 26.83 5.49 36.82
N THR A 357 26.54 4.29 36.26
CA THR A 357 26.93 2.93 36.77
C THR A 357 26.64 1.83 35.72
N THR A 358 27.48 0.80 35.66
CA THR A 358 27.43 -0.33 34.71
C THR A 358 27.12 -1.65 35.43
N ALA A 359 26.39 -2.58 34.80
CA ALA A 359 26.42 -4.01 35.18
C ALA A 359 26.05 -4.93 34.00
N THR A 360 26.84 -5.98 33.78
CA THR A 360 26.65 -7.07 32.80
C THR A 360 26.89 -8.41 33.50
N LEU A 361 26.11 -9.45 33.18
CA LEU A 361 26.50 -10.85 33.43
C LEU A 361 25.73 -11.85 32.53
N SER A 362 26.27 -13.06 32.38
CA SER A 362 25.77 -14.19 31.56
C SER A 362 26.11 -15.53 32.27
N PHE A 363 25.90 -16.77 31.77
CA PHE A 363 25.64 -17.33 30.42
C PHE A 363 25.03 -18.76 30.55
N TYR A 364 24.93 -19.53 29.44
CA TYR A 364 24.57 -20.97 29.35
C TYR A 364 23.09 -21.39 29.62
N GLY A 365 22.50 -22.40 28.97
CA GLY A 365 22.89 -23.20 27.77
C GLY A 365 22.37 -24.65 27.79
N GLY A 366 21.75 -25.17 26.70
CA GLY A 366 21.46 -26.62 26.50
C GLY A 366 20.18 -27.00 25.71
N SER A 367 20.27 -28.04 24.86
CA SER A 367 19.22 -28.73 24.04
C SER A 367 19.74 -30.12 23.60
N PRO A 368 18.98 -31.05 22.97
CA PRO A 368 17.54 -31.44 23.02
C PRO A 368 17.39 -32.97 23.33
N PRO A 369 16.24 -33.66 23.04
CA PRO A 369 16.07 -34.35 21.74
C PRO A 369 14.60 -34.49 21.20
N ASP A 370 14.46 -34.98 19.97
CA ASP A 370 13.21 -35.10 19.17
C ASP A 370 12.37 -36.37 19.43
N PRO A 371 11.09 -36.38 18.97
CA PRO A 371 10.58 -37.57 18.27
C PRO A 371 9.80 -37.33 16.96
N ILE A 372 9.99 -38.30 16.07
CA ILE A 372 9.47 -38.55 14.72
C ILE A 372 7.99 -38.20 14.44
N SER A 373 7.79 -37.68 13.23
CA SER A 373 6.54 -37.26 12.56
C SER A 373 5.36 -38.26 12.58
N ILE A 374 4.17 -37.74 12.93
CA ILE A 374 2.82 -38.33 12.73
C ILE A 374 2.23 -37.94 11.35
N GLU A 375 2.89 -37.04 10.62
CA GLU A 375 2.40 -36.30 9.45
C GLU A 375 2.16 -37.19 8.21
N ASN A 376 2.87 -38.32 8.11
CA ASN A 376 2.69 -39.30 7.04
C ASN A 376 1.37 -40.09 7.13
N ALA A 377 0.62 -40.01 8.24
CA ALA A 377 -0.66 -40.69 8.38
C ALA A 377 -1.84 -39.91 7.77
N PHE A 378 -1.81 -38.58 7.76
CA PHE A 378 -2.95 -37.76 7.32
C PHE A 378 -3.07 -37.67 5.78
N TYR A 379 -1.96 -37.48 5.07
CA TYR A 379 -1.97 -37.41 3.60
C TYR A 379 -2.37 -38.71 2.89
N ALA A 380 -2.34 -39.86 3.59
CA ALA A 380 -2.85 -41.13 3.10
C ALA A 380 -4.38 -41.27 3.24
N PHE A 381 -5.01 -40.50 4.13
CA PHE A 381 -6.45 -40.56 4.39
C PHE A 381 -7.24 -39.73 3.36
N GLU A 382 -6.79 -38.52 3.04
CA GLU A 382 -7.50 -37.64 2.10
C GLU A 382 -7.49 -38.13 0.65
N ARG A 383 -6.44 -38.84 0.19
CA ARG A 383 -6.43 -39.43 -1.16
C ARG A 383 -7.51 -40.50 -1.34
N ASN A 384 -7.70 -41.38 -0.35
CA ASN A 384 -8.71 -42.45 -0.42
C ASN A 384 -10.14 -41.90 -0.45
N LEU A 385 -10.40 -40.76 0.19
CA LEU A 385 -11.70 -40.09 0.17
C LEU A 385 -12.06 -39.46 -1.18
N PHE A 386 -11.06 -39.13 -2.01
CA PHE A 386 -11.28 -38.58 -3.35
C PHE A 386 -11.56 -39.68 -4.39
N ASP A 387 -10.79 -40.77 -4.37
CA ASP A 387 -10.97 -41.91 -5.28
C ASP A 387 -12.31 -42.63 -5.08
N LEU A 388 -12.78 -42.77 -3.83
CA LEU A 388 -14.08 -43.37 -3.50
C LEU A 388 -15.29 -42.58 -4.03
N ASN A 389 -15.16 -41.26 -4.21
CA ASN A 389 -16.20 -40.44 -4.83
C ASN A 389 -16.13 -40.46 -6.36
N SER A 390 -14.94 -40.63 -6.95
CA SER A 390 -14.78 -40.70 -8.41
C SER A 390 -15.28 -42.02 -9.01
N GLN A 391 -15.27 -43.13 -8.26
CA GLN A 391 -15.84 -44.41 -8.73
C GLN A 391 -17.36 -44.51 -8.61
N ARG A 392 -18.03 -43.60 -7.87
CA ARG A 392 -19.49 -43.67 -7.63
C ARG A 392 -20.37 -43.03 -8.72
N ASN A 393 -19.79 -42.26 -9.63
CA ASN A 393 -20.50 -41.55 -10.70
C ASN A 393 -20.22 -42.13 -12.10
N GLY A 394 -19.66 -43.34 -12.19
CA GLY A 394 -19.17 -43.94 -13.44
C GLY A 394 -20.05 -45.04 -14.06
N GLU A 395 -21.08 -45.54 -13.37
CA GLU A 395 -21.95 -46.62 -13.86
C GLU A 395 -23.41 -46.13 -13.92
N GLY A 396 -24.02 -46.07 -15.11
CA GLY A 396 -25.46 -45.75 -15.17
C GLY A 396 -26.12 -45.26 -16.47
N VAL A 397 -25.56 -45.42 -17.68
CA VAL A 397 -26.37 -45.37 -18.92
C VAL A 397 -25.83 -46.38 -19.94
N GLY A 398 -26.61 -47.42 -20.27
CA GLY A 398 -26.20 -48.48 -21.19
C GLY A 398 -27.17 -49.66 -21.21
N GLY A 399 -28.41 -49.41 -21.64
CA GLY A 399 -29.50 -50.40 -21.73
C GLY A 399 -30.77 -49.74 -22.25
#